data_AF-A0ABD5VYM2-F1
#
_entry.id   AF-A0ABD5VYM2-F1
#
_cell.length_a   1.000
_cell.length_b   1.000
_cell.length_c   1.000
_cell.angle_alpha   90.00
_cell.angle_beta   90.00
_cell.angle_gamma   90.00
#
_symmetry.space_group_name_H-M   'P 1'
#
loop_
_entity.id
_entity.type
_entity.pdbx_description
1 polymer ?
#
loop_
_entity_poly.entity_id
_entity_poly.type
_entity_poly.pdbx_seq_one_letter_code
_entity_poly.pdbx_strand_id
1 'polypeptide(L)' 'MAKNEENKEACGRCAMSSVSGVMDEEYDPFDGERIEVPEDEVRKVSPGVILGRVKRRIDSVVTRLTYGR' A
#
# COMPACT_ATOMS: atom_id res chain seq x y z
N MET A 1 30.68 -8.51 24.23
CA MET A 1 30.18 -7.68 23.11
C MET A 1 29.91 -8.63 21.95
N ALA A 2 28.63 -8.90 21.66
CA ALA A 2 28.12 -9.42 20.39
C ALA A 2 26.60 -9.47 20.55
N LYS A 3 25.91 -8.42 20.13
CA LYS A 3 24.47 -8.24 20.35
C LYS A 3 23.91 -7.74 19.03
N ASN A 4 23.64 -8.64 18.08
CA ASN A 4 22.84 -8.34 16.87
C ASN A 4 22.49 -9.51 15.92
N GLU A 5 22.90 -10.76 16.16
CA GLU A 5 22.36 -11.89 15.34
C GLU A 5 20.99 -12.40 15.83
N GLU A 6 20.51 -11.98 17.00
CA GLU A 6 19.46 -12.68 17.76
C GLU A 6 18.00 -12.26 17.48
N ASN A 7 17.74 -11.28 16.60
CA ASN A 7 16.38 -10.76 16.34
C ASN A 7 15.97 -10.79 14.85
N LYS A 8 16.38 -11.80 14.10
CA LYS A 8 15.97 -11.98 12.70
C LYS A 8 15.06 -13.21 12.58
N GLU A 9 13.76 -12.98 12.67
CA GLU A 9 12.74 -14.04 12.55
C GLU A 9 12.65 -14.55 11.10
N ALA A 10 12.57 -15.87 10.94
CA ALA A 10 12.31 -16.48 9.63
C ALA A 10 10.87 -16.18 9.17
N CYS A 11 10.66 -16.03 7.87
CA CYS A 11 9.32 -15.89 7.30
C CYS A 11 8.54 -17.20 7.50
N GLY A 12 7.53 -17.18 8.37
CA GLY A 12 6.74 -18.36 8.74
C GLY A 12 6.00 -19.07 7.60
N ARG A 13 5.99 -18.51 6.39
CA ARG A 13 5.36 -19.11 5.19
C ARG A 13 6.32 -19.97 4.36
N CYS A 14 7.60 -19.62 4.31
CA CYS A 14 8.59 -20.23 3.41
C CYS A 14 9.92 -20.60 4.09
N ALA A 15 10.02 -20.41 5.41
CA ALA A 15 11.22 -20.70 6.21
C ALA A 15 12.51 -20.00 5.73
N MET A 16 12.37 -19.02 4.84
CA MET A 16 13.46 -18.17 4.38
C MET A 16 13.55 -16.92 5.26
N SER A 17 14.76 -16.35 5.36
CA SER A 17 14.98 -15.06 6.00
C SER A 17 14.12 -13.97 5.33
N SER A 18 13.63 -13.00 6.11
CA SER A 18 13.08 -11.78 5.54
C SER A 18 14.15 -11.06 4.70
N VAL A 19 13.74 -10.26 3.71
CA VAL A 19 14.67 -9.49 2.86
C VAL A 19 15.53 -8.54 3.70
N SER A 20 15.00 -7.97 4.77
CA SER A 20 15.79 -7.17 5.72
C SER A 20 16.80 -8.00 6.51
N GLY A 21 16.54 -9.29 6.72
CA GLY A 21 17.43 -10.17 7.47
C GLY A 21 18.78 -10.45 6.78
N VAL A 22 18.83 -10.34 5.44
CA VAL A 22 20.04 -10.54 4.64
C VAL A 22 20.81 -9.24 4.35
N MET A 23 20.31 -8.09 4.82
CA MET A 23 20.99 -6.80 4.64
C MET A 23 22.15 -6.66 5.63
N ASP A 24 23.13 -5.84 5.24
CA ASP A 24 24.26 -5.45 6.10
C ASP A 24 23.74 -4.63 7.30
N GLU A 25 24.28 -4.87 8.49
CA GLU A 25 23.79 -4.25 9.73
C GLU A 25 24.02 -2.74 9.79
N GLU A 26 24.98 -2.23 9.02
CA GLU A 26 25.26 -0.80 8.93
C GLU A 26 24.23 -0.05 8.06
N TYR A 27 23.35 -0.76 7.36
CA TYR A 27 22.34 -0.19 6.48
C TYR A 27 20.92 -0.40 7.06
N ASP A 28 20.30 0.67 7.55
CA ASP A 28 18.89 0.65 7.95
C ASP A 28 17.98 0.75 6.70
N PRO A 29 17.23 -0.31 6.34
CA PRO A 29 16.35 -0.28 5.17
C PRO A 29 15.14 0.65 5.33
N PHE A 30 14.92 1.21 6.51
CA PHE A 30 13.85 2.16 6.82
C PHE A 30 14.35 3.60 7.00
N ASP A 31 15.66 3.84 6.89
CA ASP A 31 16.25 5.18 6.95
C ASP A 31 16.04 5.95 5.63
N GLY A 32 16.10 7.27 5.74
CA GLY A 32 15.90 8.18 4.60
C GLY A 32 14.44 8.47 4.25
N GLU A 33 14.26 9.07 3.07
CA GLU A 33 12.94 9.47 2.57
C GLU A 33 12.17 8.24 2.08
N ARG A 34 10.93 8.07 2.54
CA ARG A 34 10.14 6.88 2.22
C ARG A 34 9.53 7.00 0.83
N ILE A 35 9.50 5.88 0.11
CA ILE A 35 8.85 5.76 -1.20
C ILE A 35 7.31 5.71 -1.11
N GLU A 36 6.74 5.70 0.10
CA GLU A 36 5.29 5.67 0.30
C GLU A 36 4.68 7.03 -0.02
N VAL A 37 3.76 7.04 -0.98
CA VAL A 37 3.00 8.24 -1.30
C VAL A 37 1.86 8.40 -0.29
N PRO A 38 1.65 9.59 0.29
CA PRO A 38 0.54 9.85 1.20
C PRO A 38 -0.80 9.43 0.58
N GLU A 39 -1.65 8.78 1.36
CA GLU A 39 -2.93 8.25 0.86
C GLU A 39 -3.79 9.36 0.22
N ASP A 40 -3.76 10.57 0.78
CA ASP A 40 -4.52 11.70 0.25
C ASP A 40 -3.99 12.19 -1.10
N GLU A 41 -2.67 12.12 -1.35
CA GLU A 41 -2.07 12.42 -2.65
C GLU A 41 -2.47 11.38 -3.69
N VAL A 42 -2.36 10.09 -3.35
CA VAL A 42 -2.80 9.00 -4.22
C VAL A 42 -4.28 9.15 -4.56
N ARG A 43 -5.12 9.46 -3.58
CA ARG A 43 -6.58 9.58 -3.76
C ARG A 43 -6.98 10.77 -4.64
N LYS A 44 -6.20 11.85 -4.63
CA LYS A 44 -6.43 13.03 -5.49
C LYS A 44 -6.22 12.70 -6.97
N VAL A 45 -5.18 11.93 -7.29
CA VAL A 45 -4.81 11.61 -8.68
C VAL A 45 -5.27 10.23 -9.15
N SER A 46 -5.81 9.40 -8.24
CA SER A 46 -6.21 8.02 -8.55
C SER A 46 -7.30 7.98 -9.62
N PRO A 47 -7.03 7.32 -10.77
CA PRO A 47 -8.03 7.10 -11.80
C PRO A 47 -9.28 6.37 -11.27
N GLY A 48 -9.11 5.46 -10.31
CA GLY A 48 -10.21 4.71 -9.71
C GLY A 48 -11.21 5.60 -8.95
N VAL A 49 -10.73 6.65 -8.29
CA VAL A 49 -11.59 7.61 -7.57
C VAL A 49 -12.40 8.45 -8.56
N ILE A 50 -11.75 8.93 -9.62
CA ILE A 50 -12.38 9.75 -10.67
C ILE A 50 -13.43 8.92 -11.42
N LEU A 51 -13.04 7.76 -11.96
CA LEU A 51 -13.93 6.86 -12.69
C LEU A 51 -15.09 6.38 -11.80
N GLY A 52 -14.83 6.10 -10.52
CA GLY A 52 -15.88 5.76 -9.56
C GLY A 52 -16.88 6.89 -9.34
N ARG A 53 -16.44 8.16 -9.29
CA ARG A 53 -17.34 9.33 -9.20
C ARG A 53 -18.18 9.49 -10.47
N VAL A 54 -17.57 9.36 -11.64
CA VAL A 54 -18.27 9.43 -12.93
C VAL A 54 -19.32 8.33 -13.04
N LYS A 55 -18.94 7.08 -12.76
CA LYS A 55 -19.86 5.93 -12.73
C LYS A 55 -21.05 6.18 -11.81
N ARG A 56 -20.82 6.60 -10.56
CA ARG A 56 -21.91 6.87 -9.60
C ARG A 56 -22.89 7.91 -10.12
N ARG A 57 -22.41 8.93 -10.83
CA ARG A 57 -23.26 9.98 -11.39
C ARG A 57 -24.09 9.46 -12.55
N ILE A 58 -23.50 8.64 -13.43
CA ILE A 58 -24.22 7.95 -14.51
C ILE A 58 -25.25 6.98 -13.94
N ASP A 59 -24.86 6.12 -13.01
CA ASP A 59 -25.75 5.15 -12.37
C ASP A 59 -26.93 5.85 -11.71
N SER A 60 -26.71 7.00 -11.05
CA SER A 60 -27.79 7.79 -10.46
C SER A 60 -28.78 8.29 -11.50
N VAL A 61 -28.29 8.84 -12.62
CA VAL A 61 -29.14 9.33 -13.72
C VAL A 61 -29.93 8.19 -14.34
N VAL A 62 -29.26 7.08 -14.66
CA VAL A 62 -29.89 5.90 -15.26
C VAL A 62 -30.93 5.30 -14.30
N THR A 63 -30.61 5.20 -13.01
CA THR A 63 -31.54 4.68 -11.99
C THR A 63 -32.81 5.53 -11.92
N ARG A 64 -32.69 6.86 -11.94
CA ARG A 64 -33.86 7.76 -11.99
C ARG A 64 -34.71 7.55 -13.23
N LEU A 65 -34.06 7.41 -14.38
CA LEU A 65 -34.71 7.28 -15.67
C LEU A 65 -35.41 5.92 -15.83
N THR A 66 -34.78 4.85 -15.37
CA THR A 66 -35.30 3.48 -15.47
C THR A 66 -36.39 3.19 -14.43
N TYR A 67 -36.22 3.66 -13.18
CA TYR A 67 -37.08 3.27 -12.06
C TYR A 67 -37.97 4.41 -11.53
N GLY A 68 -37.89 5.62 -12.08
CA GLY A 68 -38.77 6.74 -11.73
C GLY A 68 -38.59 7.30 -10.31
N ARG A 69 -37.43 7.06 -9.67
CA ARG A 69 -37.07 7.59 -8.34
C ARG A 69 -36.18 8.83 -8.45
#